data_AF-A0AAW8WFK1-F1
#
_entry.id   AF-A0AAW8WFK1-F1
#
_cell.length_a   1.000
_cell.length_b   1.000
_cell.length_c   1.000
_cell.angle_alpha   90.00
_cell.angle_beta   90.00
_cell.angle_gamma   90.00
#
_symmetry.space_group_name_H-M   'P 1'
#
loop_
_entity.id
_entity.type
_entity.pdbx_description
1 polymer ?
#
loop_
_entity_poly.entity_id
_entity_poly.type
_entity_poly.pdbx_seq_one_letter_code
_entity_poly.pdbx_strand_id
1 'polypeptide(L)'
;MQKSVVKKLKQTLIDIGNLQNDASQKVTLALSVSDKRHRASVKFYRGDTFNDVWQSIATVLGATSNNSWVRLDIVQGVQVLARKLFEEKLFKITKMNFWRYGVSFDADFRTALLETEINGQAFFKPSKASRVGDGHANSWADYDRIADYLKTREPDLDVDIAQVSHVWSFTTSGVFFDGQQIHTLETDGYLEKGIRKITNERETINQVISEGESYLMRQLDEAGKFVYGYFPALQRVLTSYNYLRHFSTVYALLEAAEQTKRSADFPRIKRALQWGINHSLLKVDDAVYLSDKDELKLGSQAMLILALCKYQELSLDRTFAPVLQQAFNGIKEFWNSETGFIHVLNEDLTLKSGFRIIYYDGEAVFALCRLYELQPNDETKQLVREMLDRMVANDYGQFHDHWIAYAINEALSVFPDNQDYMKLGIKNVFTHFNYIKNRVHASPTLLELLDASQKMVDRIQRSGNDELLADYEVPVLHQLMHRRALYEIQAGAWLPEIAMYLYRPEKFVGGFYARDDNFRTRIDDSEHFLSGLVNYYNYTYRQA
;
A
#
# COMPACT_ATOMS: atom_id res chain seq x y z
N MET A 1 15.93 28.11 8.42
CA MET A 1 15.65 27.70 7.03
C MET A 1 16.00 28.87 6.13
N GLN A 2 16.35 28.66 4.87
CA GLN A 2 16.67 29.76 3.95
C GLN A 2 15.47 30.71 3.84
N LYS A 3 15.75 32.02 3.89
CA LYS A 3 14.72 33.07 3.82
C LYS A 3 13.88 32.97 2.54
N SER A 4 14.47 32.52 1.44
CA SER A 4 13.78 32.26 0.16
C SER A 4 12.69 31.20 0.29
N VAL A 5 12.99 30.07 0.94
CA VAL A 5 12.03 28.98 1.18
C VAL A 5 10.91 29.45 2.10
N VAL A 6 11.23 30.15 3.19
CA VAL A 6 10.22 30.72 4.11
C VAL A 6 9.30 31.70 3.37
N LYS A 7 9.84 32.58 2.53
CA LYS A 7 9.03 33.50 1.71
C LYS A 7 8.13 32.74 0.73
N LYS A 8 8.64 31.68 0.09
CA LYS A 8 7.87 30.85 -0.84
C LYS A 8 6.74 30.11 -0.11
N LEU A 9 7.00 29.52 1.06
CA LEU A 9 5.97 28.92 1.92
C LEU A 9 4.86 29.91 2.27
N LYS A 10 5.22 31.14 2.66
CA LYS A 10 4.24 32.21 2.92
C LYS A 10 3.35 32.45 1.70
N GLN A 11 3.96 32.64 0.54
CA GLN A 11 3.24 32.96 -0.69
C GLN A 11 2.32 31.80 -1.10
N THR A 12 2.82 30.57 -1.10
CA THR A 12 2.01 29.39 -1.44
C THR A 12 0.82 29.21 -0.50
N LEU A 13 0.98 29.49 0.80
CA LEU A 13 -0.17 29.52 1.72
C LEU A 13 -1.18 30.60 1.37
N ILE A 14 -0.72 31.82 1.04
CA ILE A 14 -1.60 32.92 0.61
C ILE A 14 -2.38 32.52 -0.64
N ASP A 15 -1.71 31.86 -1.60
CA ASP A 15 -2.29 31.44 -2.87
C ASP A 15 -3.37 30.35 -2.70
N ILE A 16 -3.36 29.58 -1.60
CA ILE A 16 -4.43 28.62 -1.26
C ILE A 16 -5.74 29.34 -0.92
N GLY A 17 -5.67 30.58 -0.42
CA GLY A 17 -6.84 31.36 -0.02
C GLY A 17 -7.49 30.91 1.30
N ASN A 18 -8.64 31.52 1.64
CA ASN A 18 -9.40 31.29 2.87
C ASN A 18 -8.50 31.34 4.13
N LEU A 19 -7.74 32.43 4.25
CA LEU A 19 -6.73 32.59 5.30
C LEU A 19 -7.30 32.87 6.69
N GLN A 20 -8.60 33.12 6.78
CA GLN A 20 -9.28 33.51 7.99
C GLN A 20 -10.56 32.68 8.11
N ASN A 21 -10.88 32.28 9.32
CA ASN A 21 -12.14 31.61 9.59
C ASN A 21 -13.26 32.64 9.65
N ASP A 22 -14.24 32.54 8.74
CA ASP A 22 -15.31 33.54 8.60
C ASP A 22 -16.16 33.72 9.87
N ALA A 23 -16.38 32.65 10.63
CA ALA A 23 -17.21 32.71 11.83
C ALA A 23 -16.52 33.43 13.00
N SER A 24 -15.23 33.15 13.22
CA SER A 24 -14.47 33.73 14.34
C SER A 24 -13.69 34.99 13.98
N GLN A 25 -13.53 35.28 12.68
CA GLN A 25 -12.66 36.34 12.18
C GLN A 25 -11.22 36.23 12.71
N LYS A 26 -10.76 35.01 13.01
CA LYS A 26 -9.39 34.72 13.45
C LYS A 26 -8.66 33.89 12.41
N VAL A 27 -7.34 34.03 12.39
CA VAL A 27 -6.43 33.14 11.65
C VAL A 27 -5.92 32.07 12.61
N THR A 28 -5.92 30.81 12.19
CA THR A 28 -5.30 29.72 12.96
C THR A 28 -4.48 28.83 12.03
N LEU A 29 -3.19 28.70 12.35
CA LEU A 29 -2.21 27.91 11.60
C LEU A 29 -1.56 26.89 12.53
N ALA A 30 -1.53 25.63 12.11
CA ALA A 30 -0.67 24.62 12.71
C ALA A 30 0.65 24.55 11.96
N LEU A 31 1.77 24.59 12.70
CA LEU A 31 3.11 24.33 12.19
C LEU A 31 3.56 22.98 12.73
N SER A 32 3.84 22.03 11.84
CA SER A 32 4.44 20.74 12.16
C SER A 32 5.86 20.68 11.59
N VAL A 33 6.85 20.37 12.43
CA VAL A 33 8.27 20.28 12.03
C VAL A 33 8.86 18.96 12.49
N SER A 34 9.47 18.20 11.57
CA SER A 34 10.22 16.98 11.88
C SER A 34 11.63 17.04 11.31
N ASP A 35 12.59 16.50 12.06
CA ASP A 35 13.96 16.26 11.59
C ASP A 35 14.11 14.91 10.86
N LYS A 36 12.98 14.28 10.49
CA LYS A 36 12.83 12.96 9.86
C LYS A 36 13.09 11.78 10.80
N ARG A 37 13.82 11.98 11.89
CA ARG A 37 14.17 10.95 12.87
C ARG A 37 13.17 10.88 14.01
N HIS A 38 12.66 12.03 14.42
CA HIS A 38 11.70 12.19 15.49
C HIS A 38 10.36 12.63 14.94
N ARG A 39 9.30 12.20 15.63
CA ARG A 39 7.94 12.66 15.38
C ARG A 39 7.88 14.18 15.32
N ALA A 40 7.07 14.72 14.42
CA ALA A 40 6.90 16.15 14.26
C ALA A 40 6.44 16.82 15.55
N SER A 41 7.09 17.93 15.90
CA SER A 41 6.56 18.88 16.89
C SER A 41 5.48 19.71 16.22
N VAL A 42 4.29 19.75 16.79
CA VAL A 42 3.16 20.51 16.27
C VAL A 42 2.85 21.67 17.20
N LYS A 43 2.63 22.87 16.66
CA LYS A 43 2.19 24.03 17.42
C LYS A 43 1.14 24.81 16.65
N PHE A 44 0.05 25.18 17.32
CA PHE A 44 -0.99 26.02 16.77
C PHE A 44 -0.71 27.49 17.12
N TYR A 45 -0.87 28.37 16.14
CA TYR A 45 -0.75 29.81 16.28
C TYR A 45 -2.08 30.43 15.87
N ARG A 46 -2.62 31.30 16.73
CA ARG A 46 -3.91 31.96 16.52
C ARG A 46 -3.76 33.47 16.72
N GLY A 47 -4.41 34.25 15.87
CA GLY A 47 -4.31 35.71 15.91
C GLY A 47 -5.37 36.38 15.03
N ASP A 48 -5.36 37.71 15.02
CA ASP A 48 -6.33 38.52 14.27
C ASP A 48 -6.05 38.53 12.76
N THR A 49 -4.78 38.66 12.37
CA THR A 49 -4.39 38.70 10.96
C THR A 49 -3.40 37.60 10.60
N PHE A 50 -3.39 37.22 9.32
CA PHE A 50 -2.45 36.23 8.81
C PHE A 50 -0.99 36.68 9.00
N ASN A 51 -0.71 37.97 8.84
CA ASN A 51 0.64 38.49 8.97
C ASN A 51 1.17 38.40 10.40
N ASP A 52 0.34 38.65 11.41
CA ASP A 52 0.75 38.56 12.82
C ASP A 52 1.08 37.11 13.20
N VAL A 53 0.21 36.18 12.81
CA VAL A 53 0.42 34.74 13.00
C VAL A 53 1.69 34.28 12.25
N TRP A 54 1.86 34.74 11.00
CA TRP A 54 2.99 34.38 10.17
C TRP A 54 4.34 34.86 10.73
N GLN A 55 4.42 36.05 11.35
CA GLN A 55 5.66 36.54 11.94
C GLN A 55 6.20 35.59 13.02
N SER A 56 5.30 35.04 13.84
CA SER A 56 5.65 34.05 14.87
C SER A 56 6.16 32.75 14.23
N ILE A 57 5.46 32.24 13.22
CA ILE A 57 5.85 31.04 12.47
C ILE A 57 7.20 31.24 11.75
N ALA A 58 7.39 32.38 11.10
CA ALA A 58 8.60 32.70 10.33
C ALA A 58 9.85 32.76 11.23
N THR A 59 9.69 33.18 12.48
CA THR A 59 10.77 33.16 13.47
C THR A 59 11.23 31.73 13.75
N VAL A 60 10.28 30.80 13.98
CA VAL A 60 10.59 29.38 14.17
C VAL A 60 11.23 28.78 12.92
N LEU A 61 10.63 29.01 11.74
CA LEU A 61 11.17 28.53 10.47
C LEU A 61 12.57 29.09 10.19
N GLY A 62 12.86 30.32 10.61
CA GLY A 62 14.19 30.92 10.52
C GLY A 62 15.27 30.07 11.19
N ALA A 63 14.95 29.47 12.34
CA ALA A 63 15.84 28.58 13.10
C ALA A 63 15.79 27.10 12.65
N THR A 64 14.77 26.67 11.89
CA THR A 64 14.62 25.28 11.42
C THR A 64 15.65 24.88 10.35
N SER A 65 16.16 23.65 10.36
CA SER A 65 17.07 23.18 9.30
C SER A 65 16.38 23.12 7.91
N ASN A 66 17.14 23.33 6.82
CA ASN A 66 16.59 23.14 5.47
C ASN A 66 16.29 21.68 5.16
N ASN A 67 16.90 20.75 5.88
CA ASN A 67 16.67 19.32 5.69
C ASN A 67 15.45 18.81 6.47
N SER A 68 14.78 19.65 7.25
CA SER A 68 13.59 19.29 8.02
C SER A 68 12.36 19.18 7.11
N TRP A 69 11.46 18.28 7.49
CA TRP A 69 10.09 18.28 6.98
C TRP A 69 9.26 19.31 7.70
N VAL A 70 8.57 20.16 6.94
CA VAL A 70 7.73 21.23 7.48
C VAL A 70 6.35 21.15 6.84
N ARG A 71 5.32 21.06 7.64
CA ARG A 71 3.92 21.13 7.20
C ARG A 71 3.25 22.31 7.87
N LEU A 72 2.48 23.07 7.09
CA LEU A 72 1.67 24.19 7.55
C LEU A 72 0.23 23.91 7.15
N ASP A 73 -0.64 23.80 8.15
CA ASP A 73 -2.07 23.59 7.97
C ASP A 73 -2.82 24.82 8.45
N ILE A 74 -3.63 25.44 7.58
CA ILE A 74 -4.54 26.51 7.93
C ILE A 74 -5.92 25.95 8.25
N VAL A 75 -6.48 26.35 9.39
CA VAL A 75 -7.83 25.98 9.78
C VAL A 75 -8.83 26.76 8.93
N GLN A 76 -9.68 26.04 8.18
CA GLN A 76 -10.67 26.64 7.30
C GLN A 76 -12.07 26.56 7.92
N GLY A 77 -12.70 25.37 7.83
CA GLY A 77 -14.04 25.14 8.37
C GLY A 77 -13.98 24.68 9.82
N VAL A 78 -14.83 25.24 10.69
CA VAL A 78 -14.95 24.85 12.09
C VAL A 78 -16.41 24.58 12.40
N GLN A 79 -16.69 23.40 12.96
CA GLN A 79 -17.98 23.02 13.50
C GLN A 79 -17.86 22.83 15.01
N VAL A 80 -18.66 23.58 15.76
CA VAL A 80 -18.80 23.39 17.22
C VAL A 80 -19.82 22.30 17.47
N LEU A 81 -19.42 21.24 18.16
CA LEU A 81 -20.27 20.11 18.52
C LEU A 81 -20.43 20.05 20.03
N ALA A 82 -21.65 19.82 20.50
CA ALA A 82 -21.82 19.32 21.86
C ALA A 82 -21.04 18.00 21.99
N ARG A 83 -20.33 17.79 23.10
CA ARG A 83 -19.45 16.62 23.29
C ARG A 83 -20.15 15.29 22.99
N LYS A 84 -21.37 15.12 23.51
CA LYS A 84 -22.17 13.91 23.27
C LYS A 84 -22.34 13.63 21.77
N LEU A 85 -22.62 14.65 20.97
CA LEU A 85 -22.78 14.52 19.53
C LEU A 85 -21.45 14.19 18.83
N PHE A 86 -20.33 14.77 19.29
CA PHE A 86 -19.00 14.40 18.79
C PHE A 86 -18.70 12.92 19.05
N GLU A 87 -18.90 12.44 20.27
CA GLU A 87 -18.67 11.05 20.66
C GLU A 87 -19.60 10.10 19.90
N GLU A 88 -20.88 10.45 19.71
CA GLU A 88 -21.82 9.69 18.87
C GLU A 88 -21.36 9.60 17.41
N LYS A 89 -20.85 10.71 16.84
CA LYS A 89 -20.32 10.71 15.46
C LYS A 89 -19.06 9.86 15.35
N LEU A 90 -18.14 9.96 16.31
CA LEU A 90 -16.92 9.16 16.35
C LEU A 90 -17.24 7.66 16.48
N PHE A 91 -18.21 7.32 17.33
CA PHE A 91 -18.69 5.95 17.50
C PHE A 91 -19.26 5.38 16.20
N LYS A 92 -20.01 6.18 15.43
CA LYS A 92 -20.63 5.75 14.16
C LYS A 92 -19.63 5.57 13.01
N ILE A 93 -18.36 5.92 13.18
CA ILE A 93 -17.34 5.65 12.16
C ILE A 93 -17.17 4.13 12.01
N THR A 94 -17.41 3.65 10.80
CA THR A 94 -17.41 2.22 10.46
C THR A 94 -16.01 1.61 10.47
N LYS A 95 -14.98 2.39 10.13
CA LYS A 95 -13.58 1.93 10.05
C LYS A 95 -12.66 2.74 10.96
N MET A 96 -11.79 2.07 11.73
CA MET A 96 -10.86 2.78 12.61
C MET A 96 -9.92 3.68 11.80
N ASN A 97 -9.53 4.82 12.35
CA ASN A 97 -8.68 5.83 11.70
C ASN A 97 -9.33 6.59 10.51
N PHE A 98 -10.65 6.53 10.34
CA PHE A 98 -11.39 7.29 9.32
C PHE A 98 -12.13 8.53 9.84
N TRP A 99 -11.80 9.00 11.05
CA TRP A 99 -12.14 10.37 11.44
C TRP A 99 -11.24 11.35 10.67
N ARG A 100 -11.83 12.12 9.73
CA ARG A 100 -11.09 12.96 8.74
C ARG A 100 -11.07 14.45 9.05
N TYR A 101 -11.07 14.78 10.35
CA TYR A 101 -11.11 16.15 10.85
C TYR A 101 -10.10 16.33 11.99
N GLY A 102 -9.56 17.54 12.12
CA GLY A 102 -8.89 17.95 13.35
C GLY A 102 -9.90 18.19 14.47
N VAL A 103 -9.43 18.18 15.71
CA VAL A 103 -10.27 18.34 16.91
C VAL A 103 -9.60 19.28 17.90
N SER A 104 -10.35 20.24 18.45
CA SER A 104 -9.97 21.05 19.60
C SER A 104 -11.01 20.92 20.70
N PHE A 105 -10.57 20.94 21.95
CA PHE A 105 -11.38 20.89 23.16
C PHE A 105 -11.55 22.27 23.82
N ASP A 106 -10.99 23.32 23.20
CA ASP A 106 -11.20 24.73 23.57
C ASP A 106 -11.38 25.60 22.32
N ALA A 107 -11.98 26.78 22.51
CA ALA A 107 -12.29 27.73 21.44
C ALA A 107 -11.06 28.48 20.90
N ASP A 108 -9.97 28.53 21.67
CA ASP A 108 -8.73 29.22 21.33
C ASP A 108 -7.71 28.31 20.64
N PHE A 109 -8.06 27.04 20.41
CA PHE A 109 -7.25 26.03 19.72
C PHE A 109 -5.93 25.69 20.45
N ARG A 110 -5.85 25.92 21.77
CA ARG A 110 -4.68 25.51 22.57
C ARG A 110 -4.56 23.98 22.68
N THR A 111 -5.70 23.30 22.69
CA THR A 111 -5.84 21.83 22.73
C THR A 111 -6.02 21.20 21.35
N ALA A 112 -5.88 21.97 20.26
CA ALA A 112 -6.14 21.50 18.91
C ALA A 112 -5.19 20.38 18.48
N LEU A 113 -5.72 19.37 17.79
CA LEU A 113 -5.00 18.24 17.24
C LEU A 113 -5.34 18.11 15.76
N LEU A 114 -4.34 17.95 14.92
CA LEU A 114 -4.53 17.59 13.51
C LEU A 114 -5.02 16.14 13.39
N GLU A 115 -5.74 15.85 12.30
CA GLU A 115 -6.13 14.48 11.94
C GLU A 115 -4.93 13.51 11.94
N THR A 116 -3.80 13.96 11.39
CA THR A 116 -2.56 13.19 11.31
C THR A 116 -1.90 12.98 12.67
N GLU A 117 -2.03 13.93 13.61
CA GLU A 117 -1.58 13.73 15.00
C GLU A 117 -2.44 12.67 15.69
N ILE A 118 -3.77 12.76 15.55
CA ILE A 118 -4.73 11.81 16.12
C ILE A 118 -4.39 10.39 15.70
N ASN A 119 -4.16 10.20 14.40
CA ASN A 119 -3.80 8.92 13.80
C ASN A 119 -2.39 8.46 14.21
N GLY A 120 -1.38 9.33 14.10
CA GLY A 120 0.02 9.00 14.39
C GLY A 120 0.30 8.67 15.87
N GLN A 121 -0.59 9.14 16.77
CA GLN A 121 -0.54 8.87 18.20
C GLN A 121 -1.51 7.77 18.66
N ALA A 122 -2.40 7.30 17.80
CA ALA A 122 -3.51 6.41 18.13
C ALA A 122 -4.38 6.95 19.28
N PHE A 123 -4.73 8.24 19.21
CA PHE A 123 -5.61 8.89 20.21
C PHE A 123 -7.05 8.41 20.09
N PHE A 124 -7.52 8.12 18.88
CA PHE A 124 -8.82 7.48 18.68
C PHE A 124 -8.61 5.99 18.49
N LYS A 125 -9.38 5.19 19.23
CA LYS A 125 -9.21 3.75 19.29
C LYS A 125 -10.51 3.05 18.91
N PRO A 126 -10.45 1.89 18.22
CA PRO A 126 -11.62 1.07 18.03
C PRO A 126 -12.09 0.49 19.37
N SER A 127 -13.33 0.03 19.41
CA SER A 127 -13.83 -0.79 20.52
C SER A 127 -13.06 -2.12 20.61
N LYS A 128 -12.97 -2.71 21.81
CA LYS A 128 -12.30 -4.01 22.03
C LYS A 128 -12.93 -5.16 21.21
N ALA A 129 -14.22 -5.03 20.89
CA ALA A 129 -14.97 -6.02 20.11
C ALA A 129 -14.70 -5.91 18.61
N SER A 130 -14.21 -4.77 18.13
CA SER A 130 -13.94 -4.55 16.70
C SER A 130 -12.91 -5.54 16.17
N ARG A 131 -13.15 -6.09 14.99
CA ARG A 131 -12.15 -6.73 14.15
C ARG A 131 -11.99 -5.97 12.84
N VAL A 132 -10.82 -6.10 12.24
CA VAL A 132 -10.53 -5.55 10.92
C VAL A 132 -11.48 -6.21 9.91
N GLY A 133 -12.17 -5.41 9.12
CA GLY A 133 -13.14 -5.89 8.12
C GLY A 133 -14.60 -5.90 8.55
N ASP A 134 -14.91 -5.86 9.86
CA ASP A 134 -16.29 -5.97 10.37
C ASP A 134 -17.21 -4.77 10.07
N GLY A 135 -16.65 -3.66 9.56
CA GLY A 135 -17.42 -2.46 9.22
C GLY A 135 -17.97 -1.67 10.42
N HIS A 136 -17.64 -2.06 11.66
CA HIS A 136 -18.06 -1.37 12.87
C HIS A 136 -16.90 -1.18 13.85
N ALA A 137 -16.10 -0.14 13.65
CA ALA A 137 -14.99 0.19 14.54
C ALA A 137 -15.47 0.61 15.95
N ASN A 138 -16.61 1.32 16.02
CA ASN A 138 -17.17 1.84 17.28
C ASN A 138 -16.10 2.64 18.05
N SER A 139 -15.54 3.64 17.36
CA SER A 139 -14.34 4.33 17.83
C SER A 139 -14.65 5.26 19.02
N TRP A 140 -13.65 5.48 19.87
CA TRP A 140 -13.73 6.39 21.02
C TRP A 140 -12.41 7.15 21.19
N ALA A 141 -12.45 8.29 21.89
CA ALA A 141 -11.28 9.13 22.16
C ALA A 141 -10.63 8.76 23.49
N ASP A 142 -9.32 8.46 23.46
CA ASP A 142 -8.52 8.20 24.65
C ASP A 142 -8.09 9.51 25.31
N TYR A 143 -8.99 10.09 26.10
CA TYR A 143 -8.81 11.39 26.74
C TYR A 143 -7.59 11.44 27.67
N ASP A 144 -7.25 10.36 28.39
CA ASP A 144 -6.08 10.33 29.26
C ASP A 144 -4.79 10.48 28.43
N ARG A 145 -4.68 9.70 27.35
CA ARG A 145 -3.53 9.77 26.44
C ARG A 145 -3.44 11.12 25.73
N ILE A 146 -4.58 11.71 25.36
CA ILE A 146 -4.62 13.05 24.75
C ILE A 146 -4.16 14.10 25.76
N ALA A 147 -4.67 14.05 27.00
CA ALA A 147 -4.32 15.01 28.05
C ALA A 147 -2.82 14.98 28.37
N ASP A 148 -2.22 13.79 28.48
CA ASP A 148 -0.77 13.63 28.71
C ASP A 148 0.07 14.22 27.57
N TYR A 149 -0.36 14.01 26.32
CA TYR A 149 0.29 14.61 25.15
C TYR A 149 0.18 16.14 25.18
N LEU A 150 -1.01 16.67 25.46
CA LEU A 150 -1.25 18.11 25.49
C LEU A 150 -0.48 18.80 26.62
N LYS A 151 -0.38 18.21 27.81
CA LYS A 151 0.45 18.73 28.92
C LYS A 151 1.92 18.84 28.54
N THR A 152 2.42 17.89 27.73
CA THR A 152 3.80 17.93 27.24
C THR A 152 3.99 19.04 26.20
N ARG A 153 3.00 19.26 25.33
CA ARG A 153 3.04 20.25 24.25
C ARG A 153 2.81 21.67 24.74
N GLU A 154 1.89 21.84 25.69
CA GLU A 154 1.45 23.11 26.27
C GLU A 154 1.42 22.96 27.81
N PRO A 155 2.57 23.13 28.51
CA PRO A 155 2.66 22.92 29.96
C PRO A 155 1.73 23.82 30.79
N ASP A 156 1.45 25.03 30.30
CA ASP A 156 0.57 26.01 30.94
C ASP A 156 -0.90 25.84 30.53
N LEU A 157 -1.28 24.66 30.01
CA LEU A 157 -2.64 24.35 29.62
C LEU A 157 -3.50 24.04 30.85
N ASP A 158 -4.43 24.94 31.16
CA ASP A 158 -5.43 24.79 32.22
C ASP A 158 -6.79 24.40 31.64
N VAL A 159 -6.84 23.26 30.94
CA VAL A 159 -8.07 22.73 30.35
C VAL A 159 -8.20 21.24 30.68
N ASP A 160 -9.23 20.89 31.45
CA ASP A 160 -9.64 19.51 31.62
C ASP A 160 -10.49 19.06 30.42
N ILE A 161 -9.82 18.53 29.40
CA ILE A 161 -10.46 18.06 28.16
C ILE A 161 -11.52 16.98 28.42
N ALA A 162 -11.41 16.24 29.54
CA ALA A 162 -12.35 15.20 29.89
C ALA A 162 -13.63 15.74 30.53
N GLN A 163 -13.77 17.05 30.73
CA GLN A 163 -14.98 17.71 31.26
C GLN A 163 -15.55 18.82 30.37
N VAL A 164 -14.98 19.03 29.17
CA VAL A 164 -15.47 20.06 28.24
C VAL A 164 -16.86 19.74 27.71
N SER A 165 -17.69 20.78 27.54
CA SER A 165 -19.06 20.66 27.03
C SER A 165 -19.13 20.65 25.50
N HIS A 166 -18.11 21.23 24.83
CA HIS A 166 -18.05 21.39 23.39
C HIS A 166 -16.72 20.92 22.82
N VAL A 167 -16.77 20.48 21.56
CA VAL A 167 -15.63 20.03 20.77
C VAL A 167 -15.67 20.74 19.42
N TRP A 168 -14.58 21.40 19.05
CA TRP A 168 -14.42 22.09 17.77
C TRP A 168 -13.78 21.13 16.77
N SER A 169 -14.60 20.59 15.87
CA SER A 169 -14.14 19.77 14.76
C SER A 169 -13.82 20.66 13.57
N PHE A 170 -12.65 20.48 12.94
CA PHE A 170 -12.21 21.39 11.89
C PHE A 170 -11.57 20.72 10.68
N THR A 171 -11.62 21.41 9.54
CA THR A 171 -10.89 21.07 8.32
C THR A 171 -9.67 21.95 8.15
N THR A 172 -8.68 21.43 7.43
CA THR A 172 -7.50 22.19 7.06
C THR A 172 -7.27 22.16 5.56
N SER A 173 -6.59 23.19 5.07
CA SER A 173 -5.81 23.15 3.83
C SER A 173 -4.36 23.45 4.19
N GLY A 174 -3.40 23.13 3.33
CA GLY A 174 -2.01 23.30 3.75
C GLY A 174 -0.97 23.13 2.67
N VAL A 175 0.27 23.36 3.08
CA VAL A 175 1.47 23.14 2.29
C VAL A 175 2.45 22.26 3.05
N PHE A 176 3.25 21.51 2.32
CA PHE A 176 4.28 20.65 2.84
C PHE A 176 5.62 20.90 2.15
N PHE A 177 6.68 21.08 2.91
CA PHE A 177 8.05 21.14 2.44
C PHE A 177 8.78 19.85 2.83
N ASP A 178 9.23 19.10 1.83
CA ASP A 178 9.88 17.79 2.01
C ASP A 178 11.41 17.89 2.27
N GLY A 179 11.92 19.11 2.42
CA GLY A 179 13.35 19.41 2.52
C GLY A 179 13.99 19.81 1.19
N GLN A 180 13.27 19.67 0.07
CA GLN A 180 13.74 20.04 -1.27
C GLN A 180 12.75 20.93 -2.00
N GLN A 181 11.47 20.58 -1.97
CA GLN A 181 10.39 21.23 -2.71
C GLN A 181 9.15 21.43 -1.84
N ILE A 182 8.33 22.41 -2.25
CA ILE A 182 7.08 22.75 -1.58
C ILE A 182 5.94 22.15 -2.39
N HIS A 183 5.11 21.38 -1.70
CA HIS A 183 3.91 20.73 -2.20
C HIS A 183 2.68 21.42 -1.64
N THR A 184 1.74 21.77 -2.50
CA THR A 184 0.37 22.09 -2.06
C THR A 184 -0.34 20.78 -1.71
N LEU A 185 -1.15 20.78 -0.65
CA LEU A 185 -1.93 19.62 -0.25
C LEU A 185 -3.35 19.68 -0.85
N GLU A 186 -3.93 18.52 -1.18
CA GLU A 186 -5.30 18.39 -1.63
C GLU A 186 -6.28 18.84 -0.53
N THR A 187 -7.30 19.59 -0.93
CA THR A 187 -8.34 20.12 -0.02
C THR A 187 -9.62 19.29 -0.06
N ASP A 188 -9.78 18.50 -1.11
CA ASP A 188 -10.89 17.61 -1.42
C ASP A 188 -10.41 16.16 -1.59
N GLY A 189 -11.31 15.29 -2.04
CA GLY A 189 -11.07 13.84 -2.05
C GLY A 189 -11.33 13.19 -0.68
N TYR A 190 -11.63 11.90 -0.71
CA TYR A 190 -11.93 11.18 0.54
C TYR A 190 -10.65 10.82 1.27
N LEU A 191 -9.67 10.19 0.60
CA LEU A 191 -8.37 9.81 1.19
C LEU A 191 -7.23 10.75 0.79
N GLU A 192 -7.38 11.44 -0.32
CA GLU A 192 -6.41 12.36 -0.91
C GLU A 192 -6.27 13.66 -0.10
N LYS A 193 -7.34 14.10 0.58
CA LYS A 193 -7.31 15.32 1.40
C LYS A 193 -6.16 15.31 2.39
N GLY A 194 -5.36 16.38 2.38
CA GLY A 194 -4.21 16.58 3.25
C GLY A 194 -2.93 15.88 2.78
N ILE A 195 -2.94 15.34 1.55
CA ILE A 195 -1.81 14.71 0.84
C ILE A 195 -1.39 15.61 -0.32
N ARG A 196 -0.13 15.56 -0.75
CA ARG A 196 0.35 16.38 -1.88
C ARG A 196 -0.48 16.20 -3.15
N LYS A 197 -0.66 17.31 -3.89
CA LYS A 197 -1.13 17.29 -5.28
C LYS A 197 -0.07 16.69 -6.18
N ILE A 198 -0.44 15.73 -7.03
CA ILE A 198 0.48 15.16 -8.01
C ILE A 198 0.49 16.06 -9.25
N THR A 199 1.64 16.68 -9.53
CA THR A 199 1.80 17.60 -10.68
C THR A 199 2.66 17.01 -11.79
N ASN A 200 3.57 16.09 -11.45
CA ASN A 200 4.33 15.28 -12.40
C ASN A 200 4.16 13.81 -12.05
N GLU A 201 3.17 13.16 -12.68
CA GLU A 201 2.78 11.78 -12.40
C GLU A 201 3.91 10.79 -12.65
N ARG A 202 4.57 10.89 -13.80
CA ARG A 202 5.67 9.98 -14.19
C ARG A 202 6.81 10.05 -13.18
N GLU A 203 7.21 11.26 -12.78
CA GLU A 203 8.27 11.45 -11.80
C GLU A 203 7.85 10.94 -10.42
N THR A 204 6.61 11.24 -9.99
CA THR A 204 6.07 10.81 -8.70
C THR A 204 6.02 9.29 -8.59
N ILE A 205 5.49 8.59 -9.61
CA ILE A 205 5.42 7.13 -9.62
C ILE A 205 6.83 6.53 -9.60
N ASN A 206 7.75 7.06 -10.41
CA ASN A 206 9.14 6.60 -10.42
C ASN A 206 9.83 6.80 -9.05
N GLN A 207 9.57 7.94 -8.39
CA GLN A 207 10.08 8.20 -7.05
C GLN A 207 9.51 7.20 -6.04
N VAL A 208 8.19 6.95 -6.04
CA VAL A 208 7.57 5.99 -5.12
C VAL A 208 8.08 4.56 -5.33
N ILE A 209 8.31 4.13 -6.58
CA ILE A 209 8.93 2.82 -6.88
C ILE A 209 10.35 2.77 -6.28
N SER A 210 11.15 3.82 -6.49
CA SER A 210 12.51 3.88 -5.95
C SER A 210 12.55 3.89 -4.42
N GLU A 211 11.63 4.62 -3.79
CA GLU A 211 11.47 4.64 -2.34
C GLU A 211 10.96 3.29 -1.81
N GLY A 212 10.06 2.62 -2.52
CA GLY A 212 9.51 1.31 -2.18
C GLY A 212 10.54 0.19 -2.19
N GLU A 213 11.36 0.12 -3.24
CA GLU A 213 12.52 -0.78 -3.26
C GLU A 213 13.47 -0.47 -2.11
N SER A 214 13.79 0.81 -1.87
CA SER A 214 14.65 1.20 -0.75
C SER A 214 14.05 0.82 0.61
N TYR A 215 12.72 0.88 0.76
CA TYR A 215 12.01 0.47 1.96
C TYR A 215 12.10 -1.03 2.19
N LEU A 216 11.83 -1.85 1.17
CA LEU A 216 11.95 -3.31 1.26
C LEU A 216 13.40 -3.74 1.54
N MET A 217 14.38 -3.09 0.91
CA MET A 217 15.80 -3.31 1.19
C MET A 217 16.19 -2.96 2.63
N ARG A 218 15.51 -1.99 3.28
CA ARG A 218 15.72 -1.70 4.71
C ARG A 218 15.02 -2.70 5.64
N GLN A 219 14.06 -3.48 5.14
CA GLN A 219 13.43 -4.54 5.93
C GLN A 219 14.29 -5.81 5.98
N LEU A 220 15.20 -6.03 5.01
CA LEU A 220 16.14 -7.13 5.03
C LEU A 220 17.22 -6.93 6.10
N ASP A 221 17.36 -7.92 6.99
CA ASP A 221 18.51 -8.03 7.88
C ASP A 221 19.76 -8.56 7.12
N GLU A 222 20.87 -8.71 7.85
CA GLU A 222 22.13 -9.17 7.28
C GLU A 222 22.07 -10.62 6.76
N ALA A 223 21.24 -11.46 7.40
CA ALA A 223 21.06 -12.87 7.05
C ALA A 223 20.16 -13.06 5.82
N GLY A 224 19.33 -12.08 5.49
CA GLY A 224 18.36 -12.13 4.39
C GLY A 224 16.91 -12.31 4.85
N LYS A 225 16.63 -12.28 6.16
CA LYS A 225 15.26 -12.31 6.67
C LYS A 225 14.67 -10.91 6.67
N PHE A 226 13.42 -10.79 6.24
CA PHE A 226 12.67 -9.55 6.39
C PHE A 226 12.20 -9.32 7.84
N VAL A 227 12.21 -8.07 8.30
CA VAL A 227 11.26 -7.62 9.32
C VAL A 227 9.87 -7.59 8.67
N TYR A 228 8.97 -8.45 9.15
CA TYR A 228 7.70 -8.71 8.46
C TYR A 228 6.78 -7.48 8.36
N GLY A 229 6.80 -6.64 9.40
CA GLY A 229 6.01 -5.41 9.41
C GLY A 229 5.97 -4.71 10.76
N TYR A 230 5.23 -3.60 10.80
CA TYR A 230 5.03 -2.78 11.99
C TYR A 230 3.56 -2.37 12.15
N PHE A 231 3.18 -2.04 13.39
CA PHE A 231 2.08 -1.13 13.70
C PHE A 231 2.71 0.22 14.11
N PRO A 232 2.90 1.17 13.17
CA PRO A 232 3.70 2.35 13.42
C PRO A 232 3.13 3.26 14.50
N ALA A 233 1.81 3.49 14.50
CA ALA A 233 1.13 4.31 15.50
C ALA A 233 1.26 3.73 16.93
N LEU A 234 1.30 2.39 17.04
CA LEU A 234 1.47 1.67 18.30
C LEU A 234 2.93 1.42 18.67
N GLN A 235 3.88 1.76 17.79
CA GLN A 235 5.32 1.50 17.94
C GLN A 235 5.66 0.01 18.14
N ARG A 236 4.94 -0.88 17.45
CA ARG A 236 5.11 -2.34 17.59
C ARG A 236 5.64 -2.96 16.31
N VAL A 237 6.47 -4.00 16.46
CA VAL A 237 6.95 -4.87 15.38
C VAL A 237 6.07 -6.11 15.32
N LEU A 238 5.74 -6.59 14.11
CA LEU A 238 5.03 -7.85 13.93
C LEU A 238 5.99 -9.02 14.14
N THR A 239 5.56 -10.02 14.92
CA THR A 239 6.38 -11.21 15.25
C THR A 239 6.04 -12.43 14.41
N SER A 240 4.81 -12.52 13.87
CA SER A 240 4.45 -13.62 12.96
C SER A 240 5.18 -13.47 11.64
N TYR A 241 5.60 -14.59 11.07
CA TYR A 241 6.24 -14.67 9.77
C TYR A 241 5.43 -15.58 8.85
N ASN A 242 5.48 -15.30 7.55
CA ASN A 242 4.87 -16.10 6.51
C ASN A 242 5.89 -16.23 5.36
N TYR A 243 6.33 -17.46 5.07
CA TYR A 243 7.34 -17.72 4.05
C TYR A 243 6.82 -17.50 2.62
N LEU A 244 5.52 -17.69 2.35
CA LEU A 244 4.93 -17.29 1.06
C LEU A 244 5.23 -15.82 0.79
N ARG A 245 4.96 -14.97 1.80
CA ARG A 245 5.18 -13.53 1.73
C ARG A 245 6.64 -13.12 1.69
N HIS A 246 7.55 -13.99 2.11
CA HIS A 246 8.97 -13.77 1.90
C HIS A 246 9.30 -13.79 0.40
N PHE A 247 8.90 -14.86 -0.30
CA PHE A 247 9.26 -15.04 -1.71
C PHE A 247 8.52 -14.08 -2.65
N SER A 248 7.23 -13.81 -2.39
CA SER A 248 6.49 -12.80 -3.16
C SER A 248 7.11 -11.39 -3.00
N THR A 249 7.60 -11.06 -1.80
CA THR A 249 8.27 -9.77 -1.56
C THR A 249 9.62 -9.71 -2.28
N VAL A 250 10.36 -10.83 -2.33
CA VAL A 250 11.58 -10.92 -3.14
C VAL A 250 11.27 -10.73 -4.63
N TYR A 251 10.18 -11.31 -5.14
CA TYR A 251 9.74 -11.11 -6.52
C TYR A 251 9.44 -9.62 -6.81
N ALA A 252 8.62 -8.95 -5.98
CA ALA A 252 8.31 -7.53 -6.16
C ALA A 252 9.57 -6.64 -6.06
N LEU A 253 10.51 -7.00 -5.19
CA LEU A 253 11.79 -6.32 -5.05
C LEU A 253 12.67 -6.46 -6.31
N LEU A 254 12.62 -7.61 -6.98
CA LEU A 254 13.30 -7.82 -8.27
C LEU A 254 12.65 -7.01 -9.40
N GLU A 255 11.32 -6.95 -9.47
CA GLU A 255 10.61 -6.08 -10.42
C GLU A 255 11.00 -4.61 -10.25
N ALA A 256 11.05 -4.14 -9.00
CA ALA A 256 11.45 -2.77 -8.70
C ALA A 256 12.93 -2.51 -9.04
N ALA A 257 13.84 -3.43 -8.70
CA ALA A 257 15.27 -3.29 -9.01
C ALA A 257 15.56 -3.28 -10.52
N GLU A 258 14.79 -4.04 -11.32
CA GLU A 258 14.81 -3.95 -12.78
C GLU A 258 14.33 -2.57 -13.25
N GLN A 259 13.21 -2.09 -12.71
CA GLN A 259 12.65 -0.78 -13.06
C GLN A 259 13.65 0.33 -12.75
N THR A 260 14.22 0.37 -11.55
CA THR A 260 15.13 1.43 -11.09
C THR A 260 16.57 1.25 -11.58
N LYS A 261 16.87 0.11 -12.21
CA LYS A 261 18.19 -0.28 -12.72
C LYS A 261 19.25 -0.40 -11.61
N ARG A 262 18.86 -0.82 -10.41
CA ARG A 262 19.75 -1.00 -9.25
C ARG A 262 20.26 -2.43 -9.11
N SER A 263 21.05 -2.88 -10.08
CA SER A 263 21.70 -4.20 -10.03
C SER A 263 22.60 -4.41 -8.79
N ALA A 264 23.05 -3.33 -8.14
CA ALA A 264 23.81 -3.38 -6.89
C ALA A 264 23.05 -4.03 -5.72
N ASP A 265 21.72 -4.11 -5.79
CA ASP A 265 20.89 -4.74 -4.76
C ASP A 265 20.84 -6.28 -4.90
N PHE A 266 21.22 -6.84 -6.06
CA PHE A 266 21.11 -8.27 -6.36
C PHE A 266 21.85 -9.18 -5.37
N PRO A 267 23.07 -8.87 -4.88
CA PRO A 267 23.72 -9.70 -3.87
C PRO A 267 22.92 -9.82 -2.57
N ARG A 268 22.20 -8.77 -2.16
CA ARG A 268 21.35 -8.80 -0.97
C ARG A 268 20.05 -9.56 -1.24
N ILE A 269 19.46 -9.39 -2.43
CA ILE A 269 18.30 -10.17 -2.87
C ILE A 269 18.62 -11.67 -2.94
N LYS A 270 19.80 -12.04 -3.48
CA LYS A 270 20.29 -13.42 -3.48
C LYS A 270 20.36 -14.01 -2.08
N ARG A 271 20.84 -13.22 -1.09
CA ARG A 271 20.84 -13.65 0.31
C ARG A 271 19.44 -13.86 0.87
N ALA A 272 18.47 -13.03 0.50
CA ALA A 272 17.08 -13.23 0.89
C ALA A 272 16.54 -14.58 0.36
N LEU A 273 16.72 -14.85 -0.95
CA LEU A 273 16.35 -16.15 -1.54
C LEU A 273 17.02 -17.32 -0.81
N GLN A 274 18.34 -17.24 -0.61
CA GLN A 274 19.10 -18.29 0.08
C GLN A 274 18.59 -18.49 1.51
N TRP A 275 18.27 -17.42 2.23
CA TRP A 275 17.72 -17.48 3.58
C TRP A 275 16.38 -18.20 3.58
N GLY A 276 15.44 -17.82 2.70
CA GLY A 276 14.14 -18.48 2.57
C GLY A 276 14.32 -19.98 2.30
N ILE A 277 15.12 -20.33 1.29
CA ILE A 277 15.42 -21.72 0.91
C ILE A 277 15.94 -22.53 2.10
N ASN A 278 16.90 -21.99 2.85
CA ASN A 278 17.53 -22.70 3.95
C ASN A 278 16.61 -22.92 5.16
N HIS A 279 15.56 -22.09 5.33
CA HIS A 279 14.74 -22.09 6.54
C HIS A 279 13.31 -22.61 6.33
N SER A 280 12.87 -22.80 5.08
CA SER A 280 11.49 -23.18 4.79
C SER A 280 11.31 -24.39 3.89
N LEU A 281 12.37 -24.97 3.31
CA LEU A 281 12.19 -26.10 2.39
C LEU A 281 12.25 -27.45 3.09
N LEU A 282 11.23 -28.26 2.84
CA LEU A 282 11.21 -29.70 3.08
C LEU A 282 11.62 -30.41 1.79
N LYS A 283 12.55 -31.37 1.88
CA LYS A 283 12.95 -32.20 0.74
C LYS A 283 12.33 -33.59 0.87
N VAL A 284 11.66 -34.04 -0.18
CA VAL A 284 11.14 -35.41 -0.33
C VAL A 284 11.61 -35.92 -1.69
N ASP A 285 12.39 -36.99 -1.70
CA ASP A 285 13.02 -37.54 -2.90
C ASP A 285 13.76 -36.49 -3.76
N ASP A 286 13.32 -36.27 -4.99
CA ASP A 286 13.86 -35.29 -5.94
C ASP A 286 13.05 -33.98 -6.01
N ALA A 287 12.12 -33.76 -5.07
CA ALA A 287 11.30 -32.57 -4.96
C ALA A 287 11.59 -31.78 -3.68
N VAL A 288 11.28 -30.47 -3.72
CA VAL A 288 11.27 -29.61 -2.54
C VAL A 288 9.94 -28.88 -2.41
N TYR A 289 9.52 -28.70 -1.17
CA TYR A 289 8.25 -28.08 -0.80
C TYR A 289 8.50 -26.96 0.20
N LEU A 290 7.85 -25.82 0.00
CA LEU A 290 7.86 -24.78 1.02
C LEU A 290 6.91 -25.17 2.16
N SER A 291 7.48 -25.41 3.35
CA SER A 291 6.75 -25.68 4.59
C SER A 291 6.65 -24.42 5.46
N ASP A 292 5.42 -24.09 5.86
CA ASP A 292 5.12 -23.02 6.80
C ASP A 292 4.13 -23.51 7.86
N LYS A 293 4.64 -23.76 9.07
CA LYS A 293 3.88 -24.32 10.22
C LYS A 293 3.26 -25.67 9.89
N ASP A 294 4.08 -26.60 9.43
CA ASP A 294 3.69 -27.99 9.13
C ASP A 294 2.58 -28.08 8.06
N GLU A 295 2.56 -27.12 7.13
CA GLU A 295 1.67 -27.06 5.97
C GLU A 295 2.47 -26.75 4.72
N LEU A 296 2.30 -27.58 3.68
CA LEU A 296 2.79 -27.32 2.34
C LEU A 296 1.63 -26.70 1.54
N LYS A 297 1.78 -25.46 1.09
CA LYS A 297 0.70 -24.70 0.43
C LYS A 297 1.04 -24.45 -1.03
N LEU A 298 0.08 -24.66 -1.93
CA LEU A 298 0.26 -24.44 -3.37
C LEU A 298 0.78 -23.03 -3.68
N GLY A 299 0.17 -21.99 -3.11
CA GLY A 299 0.63 -20.61 -3.29
C GLY A 299 2.06 -20.35 -2.81
N SER A 300 2.50 -21.07 -1.76
CA SER A 300 3.88 -20.95 -1.27
C SER A 300 4.87 -21.56 -2.25
N GLN A 301 4.51 -22.71 -2.83
CA GLN A 301 5.29 -23.35 -3.89
C GLN A 301 5.38 -22.47 -5.13
N ALA A 302 4.26 -21.84 -5.52
CA ALA A 302 4.19 -20.94 -6.66
C ALA A 302 5.09 -19.70 -6.47
N MET A 303 5.03 -19.03 -5.31
CA MET A 303 5.86 -17.86 -5.04
C MET A 303 7.36 -18.17 -5.01
N LEU A 304 7.76 -19.35 -4.52
CA LEU A 304 9.14 -19.82 -4.61
C LEU A 304 9.59 -19.92 -6.07
N ILE A 305 8.84 -20.62 -6.92
CA ILE A 305 9.16 -20.77 -8.36
C ILE A 305 9.25 -19.39 -9.02
N LEU A 306 8.24 -18.54 -8.80
CA LEU A 306 8.16 -17.22 -9.41
C LEU A 306 9.36 -16.32 -9.06
N ALA A 307 9.74 -16.27 -7.77
CA ALA A 307 10.88 -15.48 -7.31
C ALA A 307 12.22 -15.99 -7.86
N LEU A 308 12.40 -17.31 -7.92
CA LEU A 308 13.60 -17.93 -8.50
C LEU A 308 13.71 -17.69 -10.00
N CYS A 309 12.58 -17.78 -10.73
CA CYS A 309 12.54 -17.49 -12.15
C CYS A 309 12.97 -16.05 -12.43
N LYS A 310 12.36 -15.07 -11.75
CA LYS A 310 12.68 -13.66 -11.95
C LYS A 310 14.12 -13.32 -11.58
N TYR A 311 14.65 -13.92 -10.50
CA TYR A 311 16.06 -13.74 -10.14
C TYR A 311 17.00 -14.25 -11.23
N GLN A 312 16.78 -15.47 -11.73
CA GLN A 312 17.62 -16.06 -12.77
C GLN A 312 17.52 -15.27 -14.09
N GLU A 313 16.32 -14.80 -14.45
CA GLU A 313 16.07 -13.94 -15.62
C GLU A 313 16.92 -12.67 -15.58
N LEU A 314 16.88 -11.93 -14.46
CA LEU A 314 17.53 -10.62 -14.35
C LEU A 314 19.04 -10.70 -14.07
N SER A 315 19.45 -11.65 -13.23
CA SER A 315 20.86 -11.76 -12.80
C SER A 315 21.71 -12.66 -13.68
N LEU A 316 21.08 -13.49 -14.52
CA LEU A 316 21.69 -14.60 -15.26
C LEU A 316 22.40 -15.64 -14.37
N ASP A 317 22.22 -15.54 -13.05
CA ASP A 317 22.82 -16.41 -12.06
C ASP A 317 21.96 -17.68 -11.87
N ARG A 318 22.54 -18.83 -12.26
CA ARG A 318 21.90 -20.14 -12.19
C ARG A 318 22.14 -20.89 -10.87
N THR A 319 22.64 -20.22 -9.83
CA THR A 319 22.89 -20.83 -8.50
C THR A 319 21.68 -21.61 -7.98
N PHE A 320 20.47 -21.11 -8.21
CA PHE A 320 19.23 -21.73 -7.73
C PHE A 320 18.54 -22.64 -8.75
N ALA A 321 19.10 -22.85 -9.95
CA ALA A 321 18.49 -23.70 -10.98
C ALA A 321 18.17 -25.13 -10.48
N PRO A 322 19.02 -25.80 -9.67
CA PRO A 322 18.67 -27.10 -9.09
C PRO A 322 17.44 -27.04 -8.16
N VAL A 323 17.34 -25.99 -7.34
CA VAL A 323 16.19 -25.81 -6.43
C VAL A 323 14.91 -25.49 -7.22
N LEU A 324 15.02 -24.69 -8.29
CA LEU A 324 13.91 -24.38 -9.17
C LEU A 324 13.35 -25.66 -9.84
N GLN A 325 14.23 -26.55 -10.31
CA GLN A 325 13.82 -27.83 -10.87
C GLN A 325 13.14 -28.73 -9.82
N GLN A 326 13.71 -28.83 -8.61
CA GLN A 326 13.10 -29.58 -7.51
C GLN A 326 11.75 -28.98 -7.08
N ALA A 327 11.60 -27.66 -7.15
CA ALA A 327 10.35 -26.98 -6.84
C ALA A 327 9.27 -27.24 -7.91
N PHE A 328 9.66 -27.31 -9.19
CA PHE A 328 8.78 -27.76 -10.27
C PHE A 328 8.36 -29.23 -10.09
N ASN A 329 9.27 -30.11 -9.67
CA ASN A 329 8.91 -31.49 -9.34
C ASN A 329 7.85 -31.52 -8.22
N GLY A 330 8.04 -30.71 -7.17
CA GLY A 330 7.11 -30.62 -6.04
C GLY A 330 5.75 -30.02 -6.37
N ILE A 331 5.66 -29.02 -7.25
CA ILE A 331 4.37 -28.36 -7.54
C ILE A 331 3.36 -29.31 -8.23
N LYS A 332 3.85 -30.38 -8.87
CA LYS A 332 3.00 -31.41 -9.49
C LYS A 332 2.14 -32.16 -8.48
N GLU A 333 2.59 -32.32 -7.23
CA GLU A 333 1.80 -32.98 -6.17
C GLU A 333 0.55 -32.17 -5.76
N PHE A 334 0.50 -30.90 -6.13
CA PHE A 334 -0.67 -30.05 -5.89
C PHE A 334 -1.69 -30.09 -7.03
N TRP A 335 -1.51 -30.98 -8.00
CA TRP A 335 -2.39 -31.15 -9.14
C TRP A 335 -2.84 -32.61 -9.30
N ASN A 336 -4.13 -32.78 -9.55
CA ASN A 336 -4.71 -34.05 -9.94
C ASN A 336 -5.66 -33.81 -11.12
N SER A 337 -5.50 -34.55 -12.21
CA SER A 337 -6.31 -34.33 -13.42
C SER A 337 -7.82 -34.60 -13.19
N GLU A 338 -8.18 -35.50 -12.28
CA GLU A 338 -9.56 -35.81 -11.94
C GLU A 338 -10.15 -34.77 -10.97
N THR A 339 -9.43 -34.45 -9.89
CA THR A 339 -9.95 -33.63 -8.77
C THR A 339 -9.52 -32.17 -8.79
N GLY A 340 -8.48 -31.81 -9.53
CA GLY A 340 -8.01 -30.45 -9.77
C GLY A 340 -6.88 -30.00 -8.86
N PHE A 341 -6.89 -28.72 -8.50
CA PHE A 341 -5.94 -28.12 -7.58
C PHE A 341 -6.10 -28.69 -6.17
N ILE A 342 -4.98 -28.94 -5.52
CA ILE A 342 -4.89 -29.23 -4.09
C ILE A 342 -4.22 -28.02 -3.44
N HIS A 343 -4.87 -27.41 -2.46
CA HIS A 343 -4.35 -26.16 -1.90
C HIS A 343 -3.34 -26.40 -0.77
N VAL A 344 -3.53 -27.46 0.02
CA VAL A 344 -2.68 -27.77 1.17
C VAL A 344 -2.44 -29.27 1.32
N LEU A 345 -1.17 -29.64 1.42
CA LEU A 345 -0.69 -30.97 1.80
C LEU A 345 -0.08 -30.91 3.22
N ASN A 346 -0.11 -32.03 3.92
CA ASN A 346 0.76 -32.25 5.08
C ASN A 346 2.20 -32.50 4.60
N GLU A 347 3.17 -32.45 5.50
CA GLU A 347 4.59 -32.69 5.18
C GLU A 347 4.87 -34.11 4.67
N ASP A 348 4.00 -35.08 4.99
CA ASP A 348 4.04 -36.44 4.44
C ASP A 348 3.33 -36.57 3.08
N LEU A 349 3.01 -35.44 2.44
CA LEU A 349 2.30 -35.30 1.16
C LEU A 349 0.85 -35.80 1.17
N THR A 350 0.30 -36.16 2.33
CA THR A 350 -1.12 -36.48 2.41
C THR A 350 -1.98 -35.23 2.25
N LEU A 351 -3.16 -35.38 1.64
CA LEU A 351 -4.12 -34.29 1.46
C LEU A 351 -4.54 -33.72 2.82
N LYS A 352 -4.28 -32.43 3.05
CA LYS A 352 -4.76 -31.70 4.23
C LYS A 352 -6.00 -30.88 3.91
N SER A 353 -6.03 -30.21 2.76
CA SER A 353 -7.16 -29.39 2.34
C SER A 353 -7.19 -29.23 0.83
N GLY A 354 -8.31 -29.66 0.22
CA GLY A 354 -8.54 -29.50 -1.21
C GLY A 354 -8.76 -28.04 -1.64
N PHE A 355 -9.22 -27.17 -0.74
CA PHE A 355 -9.44 -25.75 -1.04
C PHE A 355 -9.21 -24.88 0.20
N ARG A 356 -8.44 -23.79 0.03
CA ARG A 356 -8.19 -22.80 1.08
C ARG A 356 -8.58 -21.39 0.65
N ILE A 357 -8.08 -20.97 -0.49
CA ILE A 357 -8.28 -19.64 -1.06
C ILE A 357 -7.96 -19.69 -2.55
N ILE A 358 -8.75 -19.00 -3.36
CA ILE A 358 -8.66 -19.06 -4.82
C ILE A 358 -7.32 -18.54 -5.39
N TYR A 359 -6.62 -17.69 -4.64
CA TYR A 359 -5.36 -17.08 -5.05
C TYR A 359 -4.30 -18.11 -5.47
N TYR A 360 -4.27 -19.26 -4.79
CA TYR A 360 -3.25 -20.28 -5.01
C TYR A 360 -3.25 -20.84 -6.44
N ASP A 361 -4.44 -20.92 -7.06
CA ASP A 361 -4.60 -21.50 -8.39
C ASP A 361 -4.04 -20.53 -9.44
N GLY A 362 -4.37 -19.24 -9.31
CA GLY A 362 -3.81 -18.18 -10.14
C GLY A 362 -2.29 -18.03 -9.95
N GLU A 363 -1.82 -18.04 -8.70
CA GLU A 363 -0.39 -17.99 -8.37
C GLU A 363 0.39 -19.14 -9.04
N ALA A 364 -0.14 -20.37 -8.97
CA ALA A 364 0.50 -21.56 -9.55
C ALA A 364 0.61 -21.48 -11.08
N VAL A 365 -0.49 -21.15 -11.76
CA VAL A 365 -0.50 -21.02 -13.22
C VAL A 365 0.42 -19.89 -13.66
N PHE A 366 0.40 -18.75 -12.97
CA PHE A 366 1.30 -17.63 -13.25
C PHE A 366 2.77 -18.04 -13.12
N ALA A 367 3.14 -18.69 -12.01
CA ALA A 367 4.51 -19.15 -11.78
C ALA A 367 4.99 -20.16 -12.84
N LEU A 368 4.13 -21.09 -13.24
CA LEU A 368 4.44 -22.09 -14.28
C LEU A 368 4.56 -21.47 -15.68
N CYS A 369 3.75 -20.47 -16.02
CA CYS A 369 3.93 -19.71 -17.27
C CYS A 369 5.30 -19.01 -17.29
N ARG A 370 5.68 -18.34 -16.19
CA ARG A 370 7.01 -17.70 -16.06
C ARG A 370 8.16 -18.72 -16.11
N LEU A 371 7.98 -19.90 -15.51
CA LEU A 371 8.94 -21.00 -15.62
C LEU A 371 9.10 -21.49 -17.06
N TYR A 372 7.99 -21.67 -17.79
CA TYR A 372 8.01 -22.08 -19.19
C TYR A 372 8.71 -21.04 -20.08
N GLU A 373 8.49 -19.75 -19.85
CA GLU A 373 9.21 -18.69 -20.58
C GLU A 373 10.72 -18.73 -20.33
N LEU A 374 11.13 -18.94 -19.07
CA LEU A 374 12.55 -19.03 -18.70
C LEU A 374 13.23 -20.30 -19.25
N GLN A 375 12.53 -21.44 -19.23
CA GLN A 375 13.04 -22.73 -19.66
C GLN A 375 11.92 -23.59 -20.32
N PRO A 376 11.67 -23.39 -21.63
CA PRO A 376 10.61 -24.09 -22.34
C PRO A 376 10.74 -25.60 -22.24
N ASN A 377 9.67 -26.26 -21.81
CA ASN A 377 9.57 -27.72 -21.78
C ASN A 377 8.10 -28.16 -21.92
N ASP A 378 7.87 -29.30 -22.57
CA ASP A 378 6.53 -29.76 -22.91
C ASP A 378 5.72 -30.17 -21.69
N GLU A 379 6.35 -30.70 -20.65
CA GLU A 379 5.69 -31.10 -19.39
C GLU A 379 5.05 -29.89 -18.68
N THR A 380 5.79 -28.79 -18.54
CA THR A 380 5.29 -27.54 -17.95
C THR A 380 4.16 -26.97 -18.80
N LYS A 381 4.33 -26.93 -20.13
CA LYS A 381 3.30 -26.42 -21.03
C LYS A 381 2.01 -27.22 -20.94
N GLN A 382 2.11 -28.54 -20.87
CA GLN A 382 0.98 -29.44 -20.74
C GLN A 382 0.28 -29.25 -19.38
N LEU A 383 1.04 -29.18 -18.28
CA LEU A 383 0.49 -28.93 -16.96
C LEU A 383 -0.27 -27.59 -16.87
N VAL A 384 0.30 -26.52 -17.42
CA VAL A 384 -0.36 -25.21 -17.50
C VAL A 384 -1.67 -25.29 -18.29
N ARG A 385 -1.67 -26.00 -19.42
CA ARG A 385 -2.88 -26.19 -20.24
C ARG A 385 -3.97 -26.91 -19.44
N GLU A 386 -3.65 -28.02 -18.78
CA GLU A 386 -4.61 -28.79 -17.99
C GLU A 386 -5.23 -27.95 -16.85
N MET A 387 -4.41 -27.17 -16.17
CA MET A 387 -4.85 -26.25 -15.13
C MET A 387 -5.80 -25.18 -15.68
N LEU A 388 -5.42 -24.51 -16.78
CA LEU A 388 -6.24 -23.47 -17.42
C LEU A 388 -7.56 -24.03 -17.97
N ASP A 389 -7.53 -25.18 -18.63
CA ASP A 389 -8.73 -25.84 -19.15
C ASP A 389 -9.71 -26.15 -18.01
N ARG A 390 -9.20 -26.54 -16.84
CA ARG A 390 -10.03 -26.72 -15.64
C ARG A 390 -10.55 -25.40 -15.08
N MET A 391 -9.76 -24.33 -15.07
CA MET A 391 -10.21 -23.00 -14.66
C MET A 391 -11.35 -22.49 -15.56
N VAL A 392 -11.29 -22.75 -16.86
CA VAL A 392 -12.37 -22.48 -17.83
C VAL A 392 -13.61 -23.32 -17.51
N ALA A 393 -13.44 -24.64 -17.38
CA ALA A 393 -14.55 -25.56 -17.11
C ALA A 393 -15.31 -25.23 -15.80
N ASN A 394 -14.64 -24.61 -14.84
CA ASN A 394 -15.19 -24.24 -13.54
C ASN A 394 -15.45 -22.74 -13.38
N ASP A 395 -15.47 -21.98 -14.48
CA ASP A 395 -15.88 -20.57 -14.52
C ASP A 395 -15.08 -19.66 -13.55
N TYR A 396 -13.75 -19.74 -13.59
CA TYR A 396 -12.90 -18.97 -12.67
C TYR A 396 -12.97 -17.44 -12.87
N GLY A 397 -13.51 -16.98 -14.01
CA GLY A 397 -13.78 -15.56 -14.24
C GLY A 397 -14.77 -14.95 -13.23
N GLN A 398 -15.51 -15.75 -12.46
CA GLN A 398 -16.40 -15.23 -11.42
C GLN A 398 -15.69 -14.73 -10.16
N PHE A 399 -14.40 -15.05 -9.97
CA PHE A 399 -13.69 -14.78 -8.72
C PHE A 399 -13.13 -13.36 -8.60
N HIS A 400 -12.95 -12.67 -9.73
CA HIS A 400 -12.49 -11.28 -9.81
C HIS A 400 -11.12 -11.05 -9.15
N ASP A 401 -10.19 -11.99 -9.37
CA ASP A 401 -8.92 -12.06 -8.68
C ASP A 401 -7.74 -11.59 -9.55
N HIS A 402 -6.83 -10.84 -8.93
CA HIS A 402 -5.61 -10.34 -9.56
C HIS A 402 -4.60 -11.44 -9.96
N TRP A 403 -4.45 -12.52 -9.20
CA TRP A 403 -3.56 -13.62 -9.58
C TRP A 403 -4.10 -14.41 -10.77
N ILE A 404 -5.41 -14.60 -10.83
CA ILE A 404 -6.08 -15.12 -12.02
C ILE A 404 -5.83 -14.20 -13.23
N ALA A 405 -5.88 -12.88 -13.05
CA ALA A 405 -5.58 -11.94 -14.14
C ALA A 405 -4.11 -12.05 -14.61
N TYR A 406 -3.15 -12.16 -13.69
CA TYR A 406 -1.75 -12.44 -14.04
C TYR A 406 -1.59 -13.75 -14.79
N ALA A 407 -2.19 -14.84 -14.28
CA ALA A 407 -2.13 -16.16 -14.89
C ALA A 407 -2.61 -16.14 -16.34
N ILE A 408 -3.76 -15.52 -16.62
CA ILE A 408 -4.33 -15.45 -17.97
C ILE A 408 -3.48 -14.56 -18.88
N ASN A 409 -3.03 -13.39 -18.40
CA ASN A 409 -2.21 -12.51 -19.21
C ASN A 409 -0.90 -13.19 -19.65
N GLU A 410 -0.23 -13.92 -18.76
CA GLU A 410 0.96 -14.71 -19.14
C GLU A 410 0.59 -15.91 -20.01
N ALA A 411 -0.51 -16.61 -19.71
CA ALA A 411 -0.97 -17.75 -20.49
C ALA A 411 -1.26 -17.38 -21.95
N LEU A 412 -1.77 -16.18 -22.23
CA LEU A 412 -1.97 -15.69 -23.61
C LEU A 412 -0.66 -15.43 -24.36
N SER A 413 0.51 -15.40 -23.70
CA SER A 413 1.80 -15.48 -24.39
C SER A 413 2.14 -16.91 -24.81
N VAL A 414 1.64 -17.92 -24.08
CA VAL A 414 1.89 -19.35 -24.35
C VAL A 414 0.83 -19.94 -25.31
N PHE A 415 -0.41 -19.45 -25.23
CA PHE A 415 -1.59 -19.90 -25.98
C PHE A 415 -2.34 -18.71 -26.59
N PRO A 416 -1.73 -17.97 -27.54
CA PRO A 416 -2.24 -16.67 -28.02
C PRO A 416 -3.60 -16.72 -28.69
N ASP A 417 -4.00 -17.85 -29.28
CA ASP A 417 -5.26 -17.97 -30.04
C ASP A 417 -6.42 -18.59 -29.22
N ASN A 418 -6.22 -18.85 -27.92
CA ASN A 418 -7.24 -19.53 -27.11
C ASN A 418 -8.31 -18.54 -26.62
N GLN A 419 -9.44 -18.48 -27.34
CA GLN A 419 -10.57 -17.62 -27.00
C GLN A 419 -11.22 -17.93 -25.66
N ASP A 420 -11.16 -19.16 -25.15
CA ASP A 420 -11.79 -19.50 -23.87
C ASP A 420 -11.01 -18.92 -22.70
N TYR A 421 -9.68 -18.88 -22.80
CA TYR A 421 -8.83 -18.18 -21.84
C TYR A 421 -9.06 -16.67 -21.87
N MET A 422 -9.24 -16.09 -23.07
CA MET A 422 -9.59 -14.68 -23.24
C MET A 422 -10.93 -14.36 -22.56
N LYS A 423 -11.98 -15.16 -22.81
CA LYS A 423 -13.31 -14.99 -22.20
C LYS A 423 -13.26 -15.08 -20.67
N LEU A 424 -12.47 -16.01 -20.14
CA LEU A 424 -12.26 -16.16 -18.70
C LEU A 424 -11.68 -14.87 -18.10
N GLY A 425 -10.65 -14.31 -18.73
CA GLY A 425 -10.00 -13.10 -18.25
C GLY A 425 -10.84 -11.84 -18.39
N ILE A 426 -11.57 -11.72 -19.51
CA ILE A 426 -12.58 -10.65 -19.70
C ILE A 426 -13.59 -10.70 -18.56
N LYS A 427 -14.16 -11.88 -18.27
CA LYS A 427 -15.14 -12.04 -17.20
C LYS A 427 -14.54 -11.64 -15.84
N ASN A 428 -13.32 -12.09 -15.54
CA ASN A 428 -12.63 -11.80 -14.27
C ASN A 428 -12.58 -10.31 -13.91
N VAL A 429 -12.42 -9.42 -14.88
CA VAL A 429 -12.43 -7.97 -14.62
C VAL A 429 -13.79 -7.33 -14.80
N PHE A 430 -14.49 -7.62 -15.91
CA PHE A 430 -15.63 -6.82 -16.32
C PHE A 430 -16.92 -7.14 -15.54
N THR A 431 -17.09 -8.35 -15.00
CA THR A 431 -18.24 -8.64 -14.13
C THR A 431 -18.13 -8.01 -12.75
N HIS A 432 -16.93 -7.53 -12.37
CA HIS A 432 -16.69 -6.78 -11.13
C HIS A 432 -16.57 -5.27 -11.33
N PHE A 433 -16.71 -4.78 -12.57
CA PHE A 433 -16.24 -3.46 -12.95
C PHE A 433 -16.93 -2.32 -12.19
N ASN A 434 -18.23 -2.47 -11.87
CA ASN A 434 -18.95 -1.48 -11.07
C ASN A 434 -18.43 -1.39 -9.62
N TYR A 435 -18.00 -2.50 -9.02
CA TYR A 435 -17.35 -2.47 -7.70
C TYR A 435 -16.04 -1.67 -7.77
N ILE A 436 -15.23 -1.92 -8.79
CA ILE A 436 -13.95 -1.26 -9.01
C ILE A 436 -14.14 0.26 -9.16
N LYS A 437 -15.11 0.69 -9.99
CA LYS A 437 -15.45 2.12 -10.20
C LYS A 437 -15.79 2.84 -8.90
N ASN A 438 -16.47 2.15 -7.98
CA ASN A 438 -16.97 2.72 -6.72
C ASN A 438 -16.03 2.50 -5.53
N ARG A 439 -14.82 1.96 -5.75
CA ARG A 439 -13.86 1.69 -4.67
C ARG A 439 -13.23 3.00 -4.17
N VAL A 440 -13.60 3.40 -2.94
CA VAL A 440 -13.12 4.63 -2.27
C VAL A 440 -11.97 4.41 -1.27
N HIS A 441 -11.36 3.23 -1.25
CA HIS A 441 -10.24 2.92 -0.37
C HIS A 441 -9.06 2.41 -1.19
N ALA A 442 -7.85 2.65 -0.69
CA ALA A 442 -6.68 2.00 -1.23
C ALA A 442 -6.85 0.48 -1.22
N SER A 443 -6.25 -0.19 -2.19
CA SER A 443 -6.33 -1.64 -2.36
C SER A 443 -5.01 -2.16 -2.90
N PRO A 444 -4.25 -2.97 -2.13
CA PRO A 444 -2.93 -3.43 -2.54
C PRO A 444 -2.93 -4.08 -3.93
N THR A 445 -3.96 -4.84 -4.25
CA THR A 445 -4.03 -5.72 -5.43
C THR A 445 -4.84 -5.17 -6.60
N LEU A 446 -5.52 -4.03 -6.43
CA LEU A 446 -6.47 -3.57 -7.46
C LEU A 446 -5.76 -3.02 -8.70
N LEU A 447 -4.62 -2.34 -8.51
CA LEU A 447 -3.82 -1.88 -9.63
C LEU A 447 -3.24 -3.05 -10.42
N GLU A 448 -2.77 -4.10 -9.74
CA GLU A 448 -2.28 -5.33 -10.38
C GLU A 448 -3.36 -6.00 -11.25
N LEU A 449 -4.60 -6.11 -10.74
CA LEU A 449 -5.74 -6.61 -11.52
C LEU A 449 -5.96 -5.77 -12.78
N LEU A 450 -5.96 -4.43 -12.65
CA LEU A 450 -6.21 -3.51 -13.75
C LEU A 450 -5.10 -3.54 -14.80
N ASP A 451 -3.83 -3.57 -14.36
CA ASP A 451 -2.67 -3.64 -15.26
C ASP A 451 -2.66 -4.94 -16.07
N ALA A 452 -2.85 -6.09 -15.40
CA ALA A 452 -2.91 -7.38 -16.06
C ALA A 452 -4.10 -7.45 -17.04
N SER A 453 -5.25 -6.90 -16.64
CA SER A 453 -6.44 -6.84 -17.50
C SER A 453 -6.25 -5.93 -18.72
N GLN A 454 -5.61 -4.77 -18.57
CA GLN A 454 -5.34 -3.87 -19.68
C GLN A 454 -4.38 -4.51 -20.69
N LYS A 455 -3.31 -5.16 -20.21
CA LYS A 455 -2.38 -5.92 -21.07
C LYS A 455 -3.08 -7.05 -21.81
N MET A 456 -3.97 -7.78 -21.13
CA MET A 456 -4.79 -8.83 -21.74
C MET A 456 -5.72 -8.27 -22.82
N VAL A 457 -6.42 -7.16 -22.57
CA VAL A 457 -7.25 -6.49 -23.58
C VAL A 457 -6.44 -6.14 -24.82
N ASP A 458 -5.27 -5.53 -24.64
CA ASP A 458 -4.41 -5.16 -25.77
C ASP A 458 -3.97 -6.40 -26.58
N ARG A 459 -3.72 -7.54 -25.92
CA ARG A 459 -3.41 -8.82 -26.59
C ARG A 459 -4.59 -9.35 -27.39
N ILE A 460 -5.81 -9.30 -26.83
CA ILE A 460 -7.04 -9.72 -27.50
C ILE A 460 -7.25 -8.90 -28.78
N GLN A 461 -7.10 -7.59 -28.71
CA GLN A 461 -7.19 -6.69 -29.87
C GLN A 461 -6.11 -6.99 -30.92
N ARG A 462 -4.84 -7.18 -30.51
CA ARG A 462 -3.75 -7.53 -31.44
C ARG A 462 -3.94 -8.89 -32.12
N SER A 463 -4.63 -9.81 -31.46
CA SER A 463 -4.95 -11.14 -32.02
C SER A 463 -6.16 -11.14 -32.98
N GLY A 464 -6.86 -9.99 -33.12
CA GLY A 464 -8.04 -9.88 -33.98
C GLY A 464 -9.31 -10.51 -33.40
N ASN A 465 -9.38 -10.66 -32.07
CA ASN A 465 -10.55 -11.18 -31.34
C ASN A 465 -11.36 -10.05 -30.67
N ASP A 466 -11.39 -8.86 -31.29
CA ASP A 466 -12.06 -7.65 -30.79
C ASP A 466 -13.56 -7.85 -30.50
N GLU A 467 -14.21 -8.79 -31.19
CA GLU A 467 -15.62 -9.13 -30.98
C GLU A 467 -15.90 -9.64 -29.56
N LEU A 468 -14.92 -10.24 -28.89
CA LEU A 468 -15.04 -10.69 -27.50
C LEU A 468 -15.20 -9.50 -26.53
N LEU A 469 -14.79 -8.30 -26.94
CA LEU A 469 -14.79 -7.09 -26.13
C LEU A 469 -15.98 -6.16 -26.40
N ALA A 470 -16.82 -6.47 -27.39
CA ALA A 470 -17.84 -5.55 -27.93
C ALA A 470 -18.85 -5.04 -26.87
N ASP A 471 -19.20 -5.87 -25.90
CA ASP A 471 -20.18 -5.56 -24.86
C ASP A 471 -19.57 -4.87 -23.62
N TYR A 472 -18.25 -4.60 -23.62
CA TYR A 472 -17.52 -4.14 -22.44
C TYR A 472 -16.99 -2.72 -22.60
N GLU A 473 -16.95 -2.00 -21.47
CA GLU A 473 -16.48 -0.61 -21.39
C GLU A 473 -14.93 -0.53 -21.38
N VAL A 474 -14.27 -1.09 -22.41
CA VAL A 474 -12.80 -1.11 -22.53
C VAL A 474 -12.15 0.27 -22.35
N PRO A 475 -12.65 1.39 -22.94
CA PRO A 475 -12.02 2.70 -22.73
C PRO A 475 -12.01 3.16 -21.28
N VAL A 476 -12.95 2.69 -20.46
CA VAL A 476 -13.03 3.04 -19.04
C VAL A 476 -11.98 2.26 -18.22
N LEU A 477 -11.53 1.08 -18.69
CA LEU A 477 -10.52 0.27 -18.02
C LEU A 477 -9.21 1.06 -17.85
N HIS A 478 -8.72 1.63 -18.94
CA HIS A 478 -7.50 2.45 -18.94
C HIS A 478 -7.62 3.67 -18.03
N GLN A 479 -8.78 4.35 -18.03
CA GLN A 479 -9.01 5.52 -17.16
C GLN A 479 -9.00 5.13 -15.68
N LEU A 480 -9.60 3.99 -15.32
CA LEU A 480 -9.58 3.48 -13.96
C LEU A 480 -8.18 3.05 -13.53
N MET A 481 -7.46 2.32 -14.39
CA MET A 481 -6.08 1.91 -14.13
C MET A 481 -5.19 3.13 -13.82
N HIS A 482 -5.24 4.15 -14.69
CA HIS A 482 -4.52 5.41 -14.48
C HIS A 482 -4.92 6.12 -13.18
N ARG A 483 -6.23 6.27 -12.92
CA ARG A 483 -6.72 6.87 -11.67
C ARG A 483 -6.23 6.09 -10.44
N ARG A 484 -6.28 4.76 -10.48
CA ARG A 484 -5.86 3.91 -9.36
C ARG A 484 -4.36 4.03 -9.11
N ALA A 485 -3.52 4.11 -10.14
CA ALA A 485 -2.08 4.30 -9.96
C ALA A 485 -1.74 5.51 -9.08
N LEU A 486 -2.40 6.66 -9.32
CA LEU A 486 -2.21 7.87 -8.52
C LEU A 486 -2.89 7.76 -7.15
N TYR A 487 -4.09 7.19 -7.11
CA TYR A 487 -4.88 7.05 -5.89
C TYR A 487 -4.21 6.13 -4.86
N GLU A 488 -3.63 5.00 -5.28
CA GLU A 488 -2.92 4.09 -4.36
C GLU A 488 -1.72 4.79 -3.70
N ILE A 489 -1.02 5.68 -4.43
CA ILE A 489 0.06 6.49 -3.86
C ILE A 489 -0.49 7.44 -2.80
N GLN A 490 -1.49 8.26 -3.15
CA GLN A 490 -2.01 9.28 -2.22
C GLN A 490 -2.70 8.66 -1.00
N ALA A 491 -3.42 7.55 -1.18
CA ALA A 491 -4.23 6.95 -0.13
C ALA A 491 -3.51 5.85 0.68
N GLY A 492 -2.52 5.18 0.10
CA GLY A 492 -1.90 3.97 0.65
C GLY A 492 -0.40 4.04 0.93
N ALA A 493 0.35 5.00 0.36
CA ALA A 493 1.79 5.09 0.56
C ALA A 493 2.15 5.95 1.78
N TRP A 494 3.22 5.57 2.49
CA TRP A 494 3.83 6.40 3.54
C TRP A 494 4.59 7.57 2.93
N LEU A 495 3.85 8.58 2.47
CA LEU A 495 4.44 9.85 2.06
C LEU A 495 4.95 10.63 3.29
N PRO A 496 6.04 11.42 3.15
CA PRO A 496 6.62 12.19 4.24
C PRO A 496 5.63 13.04 5.07
N GLU A 497 4.64 13.67 4.43
CA GLU A 497 3.62 14.51 5.06
C GLU A 497 2.64 13.75 5.97
N ILE A 498 2.61 12.41 5.85
CA ILE A 498 1.87 11.51 6.75
C ILE A 498 2.85 10.90 7.76
N ALA A 499 3.98 10.36 7.27
CA ALA A 499 4.96 9.65 8.08
C ALA A 499 5.58 10.53 9.17
N MET A 500 5.67 11.85 8.97
CA MET A 500 6.21 12.80 9.95
C MET A 500 5.54 12.75 11.33
N TYR A 501 4.31 12.23 11.43
CA TYR A 501 3.57 12.10 12.69
C TYR A 501 3.81 10.76 13.42
N LEU A 502 4.66 9.88 12.88
CA LEU A 502 5.05 8.61 13.49
C LEU A 502 6.29 8.75 14.38
N TYR A 503 6.57 7.75 15.23
CA TYR A 503 7.67 7.79 16.21
C TYR A 503 9.08 7.82 15.58
N ARG A 504 9.23 7.27 14.38
CA ARG A 504 10.47 7.31 13.55
C ARG A 504 10.09 7.52 12.09
N PRO A 505 9.80 8.76 11.67
CA PRO A 505 9.15 9.03 10.39
C PRO A 505 9.82 8.44 9.15
N GLU A 506 11.11 8.72 8.95
CA GLU A 506 11.88 8.30 7.76
C GLU A 506 11.92 6.79 7.56
N LYS A 507 11.79 6.03 8.65
CA LYS A 507 11.78 4.56 8.61
C LYS A 507 10.70 4.02 7.68
N PHE A 508 9.55 4.66 7.65
CA PHE A 508 8.35 4.15 6.98
C PHE A 508 8.18 4.65 5.55
N VAL A 509 8.88 5.72 5.16
CA VAL A 509 8.78 6.27 3.80
C VAL A 509 9.18 5.24 2.75
N GLY A 510 8.37 5.17 1.68
CA GLY A 510 8.43 4.15 0.63
C GLY A 510 7.60 2.89 0.92
N GLY A 511 7.23 2.63 2.17
CA GLY A 511 6.30 1.55 2.50
C GLY A 511 4.85 1.93 2.22
N PHE A 512 3.96 0.93 2.29
CA PHE A 512 2.50 1.12 2.19
C PHE A 512 1.80 0.69 3.48
N TYR A 513 0.56 1.15 3.69
CA TYR A 513 -0.19 0.86 4.90
C TYR A 513 -1.66 0.47 4.69
N ALA A 514 -2.18 -0.33 5.63
CA ALA A 514 -3.59 -0.59 5.82
C ALA A 514 -4.16 0.36 6.89
N ARG A 515 -4.90 1.39 6.45
CA ARG A 515 -5.41 2.45 7.34
C ARG A 515 -6.36 1.93 8.42
N ASP A 516 -7.26 1.03 8.05
CA ASP A 516 -8.26 0.39 8.92
C ASP A 516 -7.69 -0.73 9.82
N ASP A 517 -6.39 -0.97 9.75
CA ASP A 517 -5.69 -1.87 10.67
C ASP A 517 -4.55 -1.13 11.39
N ASN A 518 -4.88 -0.06 12.12
CA ASN A 518 -3.89 0.74 12.88
C ASN A 518 -2.70 1.23 12.05
N PHE A 519 -2.93 1.57 10.77
CA PHE A 519 -1.87 1.92 9.83
C PHE A 519 -0.76 0.86 9.74
N ARG A 520 -1.12 -0.42 9.91
CA ARG A 520 -0.18 -1.52 9.77
C ARG A 520 0.54 -1.42 8.43
N THR A 521 1.84 -1.62 8.46
CA THR A 521 2.67 -1.75 7.26
C THR A 521 3.34 -3.11 7.30
N ARG A 522 3.25 -3.85 6.19
CA ARG A 522 3.86 -5.17 6.04
C ARG A 522 4.54 -5.26 4.69
N ILE A 523 5.44 -6.23 4.58
CA ILE A 523 6.02 -6.59 3.30
C ILE A 523 4.93 -7.09 2.33
N ASP A 524 3.87 -7.74 2.81
CA ASP A 524 2.78 -8.22 1.95
C ASP A 524 1.91 -7.09 1.35
N ASP A 525 1.65 -6.03 2.11
CA ASP A 525 0.89 -4.90 1.60
C ASP A 525 1.79 -4.16 0.60
N SER A 526 3.08 -4.02 0.94
CA SER A 526 4.05 -3.25 0.13
C SER A 526 4.42 -3.94 -1.18
N GLU A 527 4.52 -5.28 -1.22
CA GLU A 527 4.85 -6.01 -2.46
C GLU A 527 3.79 -5.77 -3.54
N HIS A 528 2.50 -5.91 -3.20
CA HIS A 528 1.40 -5.79 -4.16
C HIS A 528 1.27 -4.37 -4.71
N PHE A 529 1.34 -3.35 -3.84
CA PHE A 529 1.35 -1.96 -4.29
C PHE A 529 2.56 -1.67 -5.19
N LEU A 530 3.73 -2.18 -4.85
CA LEU A 530 4.96 -1.93 -5.60
C LEU A 530 4.92 -2.62 -6.97
N SER A 531 4.52 -3.90 -7.02
CA SER A 531 4.34 -4.66 -8.26
C SER A 531 3.32 -4.01 -9.19
N GLY A 532 2.18 -3.54 -8.66
CA GLY A 532 1.21 -2.75 -9.44
C GLY A 532 1.83 -1.47 -10.01
N LEU A 533 2.51 -0.66 -9.19
CA LEU A 533 3.11 0.59 -9.67
C LEU A 533 4.21 0.35 -10.72
N VAL A 534 5.02 -0.70 -10.57
CA VAL A 534 6.04 -1.08 -11.57
C VAL A 534 5.37 -1.50 -12.88
N ASN A 535 4.34 -2.33 -12.81
CA ASN A 535 3.60 -2.79 -13.99
C ASN A 535 2.93 -1.64 -14.73
N TYR A 536 2.24 -0.76 -14.00
CA TYR A 536 1.66 0.48 -14.53
C TYR A 536 2.72 1.36 -15.20
N TYR A 537 3.84 1.64 -14.51
CA TYR A 537 4.90 2.50 -15.04
C TYR A 537 5.48 1.95 -16.34
N ASN A 538 5.76 0.66 -16.38
CA ASN A 538 6.31 -0.01 -17.56
C ASN A 538 5.32 0.04 -18.73
N TYR A 539 4.05 -0.28 -18.47
CA TYR A 539 2.98 -0.22 -19.47
C TYR A 539 2.82 1.19 -20.05
N THR A 540 2.68 2.21 -19.20
CA THR A 540 2.34 3.57 -19.62
C THR A 540 3.53 4.35 -20.18
N TYR A 541 4.74 4.20 -19.62
CA TYR A 541 5.86 5.11 -19.92
C TYR A 541 7.07 4.45 -20.58
N ARG A 542 7.18 3.12 -20.58
CA ARG A 542 8.31 2.44 -21.22
C ARG A 542 7.96 1.84 -22.58
N GLN A 543 6.67 1.69 -22.89
CA GLN A 543 6.14 0.89 -24.01
C GLN A 543 6.75 -0.52 -23.95
N ALA A 544 5.92 -1.50 -23.56
CA ALA A 544 6.30 -2.91 -23.60
C ALA A 544 6.56 -3.37 -25.04
#